data_AF-A0A0Q9R4H7-F1
#
_entry.id   AF-A0A0Q9R4H7-F1
#
_cell.length_a   1.000
_cell.length_b   1.000
_cell.length_c   1.000
_cell.angle_alpha   90.00
_cell.angle_beta   90.00
_cell.angle_gamma   90.00
#
_symmetry.space_group_name_H-M   'P 1'
#
loop_
_entity.id
_entity.type
_entity.pdbx_description
1 polymer ?
#
loop_
_entity_poly.entity_id
_entity_poly.type
_entity_poly.pdbx_seq_one_letter_code
_entity_poly.pdbx_strand_id
1 'polypeptide(L)'
;MTNTIEGWIIYTLWGIFGFMLIDFLIAFFKSFWVGSFGPTLVLGYLKDVLYYVLPLTVLLSMISFDPTGWIVVIFYFICGLAVIAKYVLDIIKKFQ
;
A
#
# COMPACT_ATOMS: atom_id res chain seq x y z
N MET A 1 8.07 -16.23 -15.00
CA MET A 1 7.30 -15.04 -14.57
C MET A 1 7.88 -14.35 -13.33
N THR A 2 9.10 -14.70 -12.88
CA THR A 2 9.70 -14.18 -11.63
C THR A 2 10.69 -13.02 -11.83
N ASN A 3 11.09 -12.70 -13.07
CA ASN A 3 12.12 -11.69 -13.38
C ASN A 3 11.70 -10.66 -14.44
N THR A 4 10.39 -10.49 -14.69
CA THR A 4 9.86 -9.49 -15.63
C THR A 4 9.32 -8.27 -14.87
N ILE A 5 9.21 -7.12 -15.54
CA ILE A 5 8.66 -5.88 -14.96
C ILE A 5 7.26 -6.11 -14.38
N GLU A 6 6.44 -6.93 -15.05
CA GLU A 6 5.11 -7.34 -14.56
C GLU A 6 5.17 -8.04 -13.20
N GLY A 7 6.18 -8.89 -12.97
CA GLY A 7 6.38 -9.54 -11.67
C GLY A 7 6.69 -8.52 -10.58
N TRP A 8 7.58 -7.55 -10.86
CA TRP A 8 7.92 -6.48 -9.92
C TRP A 8 6.73 -5.59 -9.57
N ILE A 9 5.90 -5.27 -10.55
CA ILE A 9 4.66 -4.52 -10.37
C ILE A 9 3.74 -5.22 -9.35
N ILE A 10 3.55 -6.53 -9.51
CA ILE A 10 2.74 -7.35 -8.62
C ILE A 10 3.37 -7.39 -7.23
N TYR A 11 4.69 -7.60 -7.12
CA TYR A 11 5.39 -7.61 -5.84
C TYR A 11 5.31 -6.28 -5.09
N THR A 12 5.32 -5.14 -5.79
CA THR A 12 5.09 -3.83 -5.15
C THR A 12 3.70 -3.75 -4.54
N LEU A 13 2.67 -4.21 -5.26
CA LEU A 13 1.29 -4.24 -4.74
C LEU A 13 1.19 -5.14 -3.49
N TRP A 14 1.80 -6.32 -3.53
CA TRP A 14 1.88 -7.23 -2.38
C TRP A 14 2.65 -6.62 -1.21
N GLY A 15 3.74 -5.90 -1.48
CA GLY A 15 4.50 -5.18 -0.47
C GLY A 15 3.63 -4.13 0.23
N ILE A 16 2.89 -3.32 -0.53
CA ILE A 16 1.94 -2.34 0.01
C ILE A 16 0.90 -3.02 0.90
N PHE A 17 0.22 -4.05 0.40
CA PHE A 17 -0.78 -4.79 1.20
C PHE A 17 -0.17 -5.41 2.45
N GLY A 18 1.06 -5.94 2.37
CA GLY A 18 1.78 -6.48 3.51
C GLY A 18 2.01 -5.43 4.61
N PHE A 19 2.58 -4.26 4.24
CA PHE A 19 2.81 -3.19 5.21
C PHE A 19 1.52 -2.59 5.76
N MET A 20 0.49 -2.43 4.92
CA MET A 20 -0.85 -2.01 5.34
C MET A 20 -1.44 -2.97 6.39
N LEU A 21 -1.33 -4.28 6.15
CA LEU A 21 -1.87 -5.29 7.05
C LEU A 21 -1.10 -5.32 8.37
N ILE A 22 0.23 -5.23 8.33
CA ILE A 22 1.05 -5.17 9.55
C ILE A 22 0.67 -3.93 10.38
N ASP A 23 0.57 -2.77 9.73
CA ASP A 23 0.17 -1.52 10.39
C ASP A 23 -1.21 -1.62 11.07
N PHE A 24 -2.17 -2.24 10.36
CA PHE A 24 -3.50 -2.53 10.87
C PHE A 24 -3.46 -3.48 12.07
N LEU A 25 -2.74 -4.61 11.98
CA LEU A 25 -2.65 -5.59 13.06
C LEU A 25 -2.06 -4.97 14.33
N ILE A 26 -0.99 -4.17 14.20
CA ILE A 26 -0.38 -3.47 15.34
C ILE A 26 -1.39 -2.52 15.99
N ALA A 27 -2.10 -1.72 15.19
CA ALA A 27 -3.13 -0.82 15.71
C ALA A 27 -4.29 -1.58 16.36
N PHE A 28 -4.71 -2.68 15.75
CA PHE A 28 -5.78 -3.55 16.24
C PHE A 28 -5.42 -4.15 17.60
N PHE A 29 -4.26 -4.78 17.73
CA PHE A 29 -3.81 -5.35 19.00
C PHE A 29 -3.67 -4.27 20.09
N LYS A 30 -3.10 -3.10 19.77
CA LYS A 30 -2.99 -2.00 20.73
C LYS A 30 -4.37 -1.51 21.21
N SER A 31 -5.32 -1.33 20.29
CA SER A 31 -6.67 -0.86 20.63
C SER A 31 -7.51 -1.92 21.36
N PHE A 32 -7.35 -3.20 21.01
CA PHE A 32 -8.03 -4.31 21.66
C PHE A 32 -7.64 -4.43 23.14
N TRP A 33 -6.34 -4.35 23.46
CA TRP A 33 -5.87 -4.43 24.86
C TRP A 33 -6.27 -3.20 25.68
N VAL A 34 -6.40 -2.03 25.06
CA VAL A 34 -6.85 -0.79 25.72
C VAL A 34 -8.38 -0.73 25.85
N GLY A 35 -9.12 -1.63 25.19
CA GLY A 35 -10.58 -1.62 25.18
C GLY A 35 -11.21 -0.47 24.38
N SER A 36 -10.42 0.20 23.53
CA SER A 36 -10.87 1.34 22.71
C SER A 36 -11.29 0.93 21.29
N PHE A 37 -11.58 -0.36 21.08
CA PHE A 37 -11.89 -0.90 19.77
C PHE A 37 -13.16 -0.25 19.21
N GLY A 38 -13.07 0.26 17.97
CA GLY A 38 -14.19 0.91 17.30
C GLY A 38 -14.13 0.77 15.77
N PRO A 39 -15.26 1.01 15.08
CA PRO A 39 -15.36 0.87 13.63
C PRO A 39 -14.35 1.73 12.86
N THR A 40 -13.93 2.84 13.45
CA THR A 40 -12.97 3.79 12.89
C THR A 40 -11.66 3.14 12.46
N LEU A 41 -11.22 2.08 13.15
CA LEU A 41 -9.98 1.37 12.82
C LEU A 41 -10.11 0.65 11.48
N VAL A 42 -11.20 -0.11 11.30
CA VAL A 42 -11.48 -0.86 10.06
C VAL A 42 -11.80 0.10 8.91
N LEU A 43 -12.58 1.15 9.18
CA LEU A 43 -12.91 2.17 8.17
C LEU A 43 -11.67 2.95 7.73
N GLY A 44 -10.73 3.22 8.63
CA GLY A 44 -9.44 3.81 8.30
C GLY A 44 -8.63 2.94 7.34
N TYR A 45 -8.55 1.63 7.60
CA TYR A 45 -7.89 0.68 6.71
C TYR A 45 -8.56 0.62 5.33
N LEU A 46 -9.89 0.47 5.27
CA LEU A 46 -10.65 0.44 4.02
C LEU A 46 -10.47 1.73 3.21
N LYS A 47 -10.49 2.87 3.90
CA LYS A 47 -10.21 4.18 3.32
C LYS A 47 -8.83 4.18 2.67
N ASP A 48 -7.81 3.75 3.38
CA ASP A 48 -6.45 3.72 2.84
C ASP A 48 -6.32 2.78 1.63
N VAL A 49 -7.00 1.63 1.61
CA VAL A 49 -7.04 0.75 0.42
C VAL A 49 -7.63 1.51 -0.77
N LEU A 50 -8.71 2.25 -0.55
CA LEU A 50 -9.34 3.07 -1.59
C LEU A 50 -8.44 4.22 -2.06
N TYR A 51 -7.72 4.89 -1.17
CA TYR A 51 -6.93 6.07 -1.52
C TYR A 51 -5.50 5.76 -1.99
N TYR A 52 -4.96 4.58 -1.69
CA TYR A 52 -3.59 4.22 -2.07
C TYR A 52 -3.53 3.09 -3.10
N VAL A 53 -4.33 2.03 -2.91
CA VAL A 53 -4.27 0.86 -3.80
C VAL A 53 -5.07 1.11 -5.09
N LEU A 54 -6.26 1.70 -5.00
CA LEU A 54 -7.07 1.96 -6.19
C LEU A 54 -6.38 2.91 -7.18
N PRO A 55 -5.75 4.03 -6.77
CA PRO A 55 -5.01 4.86 -7.72
C PRO A 55 -3.87 4.11 -8.41
N LEU A 56 -3.18 3.21 -7.70
CA LEU A 56 -2.13 2.37 -8.28
C LEU A 56 -2.69 1.38 -9.30
N THR A 57 -3.88 0.84 -9.08
CA THR A 57 -4.54 -0.04 -10.06
C THR A 57 -5.04 0.72 -11.30
N VAL A 58 -5.40 2.00 -11.13
CA VAL A 58 -5.66 2.90 -12.27
C VAL A 58 -4.39 3.10 -13.09
N LEU A 59 -3.25 3.41 -12.45
CA LEU A 59 -1.96 3.53 -13.15
C LEU A 59 -1.60 2.26 -13.92
N LEU A 60 -1.90 1.08 -13.36
CA LEU A 60 -1.69 -0.19 -14.05
C LEU A 60 -2.48 -0.30 -15.35
N SER A 61 -3.74 0.11 -15.35
CA SER A 61 -4.56 0.14 -16.57
C SER A 61 -4.01 1.10 -17.63
N MET A 62 -3.33 2.16 -17.18
CA MET A 62 -2.75 3.19 -18.05
C MET A 62 -1.44 2.78 -18.71
N ILE A 63 -0.76 1.72 -18.25
CA ILE A 63 0.50 1.24 -18.84
C ILE A 63 0.31 0.91 -20.33
N SER A 64 -0.84 0.34 -20.70
CA SER A 64 -1.15 0.00 -22.10
C SER A 64 -1.27 1.21 -23.04
N PHE A 65 -1.53 2.40 -22.48
CA PHE A 65 -1.65 3.65 -23.23
C PHE A 65 -0.34 4.44 -23.30
N ASP A 66 0.73 3.99 -22.63
CA ASP A 66 2.03 4.68 -22.63
C ASP A 66 2.83 4.32 -23.90
N PRO A 67 2.97 5.23 -24.89
CA PRO A 67 3.73 4.95 -26.11
C PRO A 67 5.24 4.83 -25.85
N THR A 68 5.73 5.32 -24.71
CA THR A 68 7.14 5.18 -24.32
C THR A 68 7.42 3.83 -23.66
N GLY A 69 6.40 3.21 -23.06
CA GLY A 69 6.48 1.91 -22.40
C GLY A 69 7.16 1.90 -21.02
N TRP A 70 7.61 3.05 -20.50
CA TRP A 70 8.34 3.11 -19.23
C TRP A 70 7.98 4.27 -18.31
N ILE A 71 7.36 5.36 -18.79
CA ILE A 71 7.04 6.52 -17.95
C ILE A 71 6.02 6.13 -16.87
N VAL A 72 4.92 5.48 -17.27
CA VAL A 72 3.85 5.09 -16.33
C VAL A 72 4.37 4.01 -15.35
N VAL A 73 5.26 3.15 -15.81
CA VAL A 73 5.91 2.12 -14.98
C VAL A 73 6.78 2.75 -13.90
N ILE A 74 7.65 3.71 -14.27
CA ILE A 74 8.48 4.43 -13.29
C ILE A 74 7.60 5.17 -12.28
N PHE A 75 6.57 5.86 -12.77
CA PHE A 75 5.64 6.58 -11.90
C PHE A 75 4.92 5.64 -10.92
N TYR A 76 4.47 4.47 -11.38
CA TYR A 76 3.89 3.43 -10.53
C TYR A 76 4.84 3.02 -9.40
N PHE A 77 6.12 2.76 -9.69
CA PHE A 77 7.09 2.39 -8.66
C PHE A 77 7.37 3.52 -7.66
N ILE A 78 7.45 4.77 -8.12
CA ILE A 78 7.61 5.94 -7.24
C ILE A 78 6.42 6.04 -6.28
N CYS A 79 5.19 5.96 -6.79
CA CYS A 79 3.99 5.99 -5.97
C CYS A 79 3.93 4.80 -5.01
N GLY A 80 4.25 3.59 -5.48
CA GLY A 80 4.23 2.39 -4.64
C GLY A 80 5.26 2.44 -3.51
N LEU A 81 6.48 2.90 -3.79
CA LEU A 81 7.51 3.13 -2.78
C LEU A 81 7.10 4.20 -1.77
N ALA A 82 6.44 5.28 -2.21
CA ALA A 82 5.93 6.31 -1.31
C ALA A 82 4.90 5.73 -0.31
N VAL A 83 3.99 4.88 -0.78
CA VAL A 83 3.01 4.20 0.08
C VAL A 83 3.69 3.26 1.07
N ILE A 84 4.66 2.45 0.61
CA ILE A 84 5.45 1.58 1.49
C ILE A 84 6.16 2.40 2.57
N ALA A 85 6.86 3.46 2.18
CA ALA A 85 7.59 4.33 3.11
C ALA A 85 6.65 4.96 4.14
N LYS A 86 5.45 5.40 3.74
CA LYS A 86 4.41 5.90 4.65
C LYS A 86 4.08 4.87 5.72
N TYR A 87 3.79 3.61 5.34
CA TYR A 87 3.43 2.59 6.32
C TYR A 87 4.60 2.18 7.22
N VAL A 88 5.82 2.11 6.68
CA VAL A 88 7.01 1.86 7.51
C VAL A 88 7.15 2.95 8.58
N LEU A 89 6.98 4.22 8.21
CA LEU A 89 7.04 5.34 9.15
C LEU A 89 5.91 5.30 10.18
N ASP A 90 4.69 4.97 9.77
CA ASP A 90 3.55 4.85 10.68
C ASP A 90 3.73 3.70 11.69
N ILE A 91 4.28 2.57 11.24
CA ILE A 91 4.64 1.44 12.10
C ILE A 91 5.69 1.88 13.12
N ILE A 92 6.77 2.54 12.68
CA ILE A 92 7.83 3.04 13.58
C ILE A 92 7.26 3.98 14.64
N LYS A 93 6.39 4.93 14.23
CA LYS A 93 5.74 5.88 15.14
C LYS A 93 4.85 5.22 16.19
N LYS A 94 4.35 4.00 15.97
CA LYS A 94 3.51 3.28 16.94
C LYS A 94 4.32 2.63 18.07
N PHE A 95 5.63 2.43 17.86
CA PHE A 95 6.57 1.87 18.82
C PHE A 95 7.38 2.93 19.59
N GLN A 96 7.40 4.17 19.11
CA GLN A 96 7.86 5.33 19.87
C GLN A 96 6.79 5.77 20.87
#